data_AF-A0AAV9JNL0-F1
#
_entry.id   AF-A0AAV9JNL0-F1
#
_cell.length_a   1.000
_cell.length_b   1.000
_cell.length_c   1.000
_cell.angle_alpha   90.00
_cell.angle_beta   90.00
_cell.angle_gamma   90.00
#
_symmetry.space_group_name_H-M   'P 1'
#
loop_
_entity.id
_entity.type
_entity.pdbx_description
1 polymer ?
#
loop_
_entity_poly.entity_id
_entity_poly.type
_entity_poly.pdbx_seq_one_letter_code
_entity_poly.pdbx_strand_id
1 'polypeptide(L)'
;MVLPPVGDVVIRYPNGSYLVVKCDEDVARELYFAPEEIEYNIKSPAAFRIIGLVGTLMLMLGVIALANARLELQFAWAGAYILINIAQWTAAALPSRMHWDLSCYDVKEQGVVGGPKNPNFTEALWKAIMFTKSTRWVKNGKAAPQTETWDLWLREAQEKAQDIQESKCDTLTDPAWTNGKAAKGTVWEDPEHWKPKEAWDGLNNEVNEAQKINAKHPMQAV
;
A
#
# COMPACT_ATOMS: atom_id res chain seq x y z
N MET A 1 19.11 21.59 6.23
CA MET A 1 18.34 20.33 6.35
C MET A 1 17.12 20.50 5.46
N VAL A 2 17.17 19.96 4.25
CA VAL A 2 16.04 20.04 3.30
C VAL A 2 15.09 18.93 3.69
N LEU A 3 13.85 19.26 4.04
CA LEU A 3 12.84 18.23 4.29
C LEU A 3 12.58 17.51 2.97
N PRO A 4 12.65 16.17 2.92
CA PRO A 4 12.33 15.44 1.71
C PRO A 4 10.88 15.75 1.27
N PRO A 5 10.59 15.67 -0.04
CA PRO A 5 9.24 15.87 -0.53
C PRO A 5 8.28 14.84 0.08
N VAL A 6 7.05 15.26 0.36
CA VAL A 6 6.03 14.38 0.93
C VAL A 6 5.67 13.30 -0.08
N GLY A 7 5.83 12.04 0.31
CA GLY A 7 5.65 10.85 -0.53
C GLY A 7 4.48 9.97 -0.12
N ASP A 8 3.43 10.53 0.50
CA ASP A 8 2.31 9.76 1.02
C ASP A 8 1.69 8.82 -0.02
N VAL A 9 1.60 7.53 0.33
CA VAL A 9 1.05 6.49 -0.55
C VAL A 9 -0.34 6.09 -0.07
N VAL A 10 -1.31 6.13 -0.99
CA VAL A 10 -2.67 5.66 -0.73
C VAL A 10 -2.95 4.44 -1.60
N ILE A 11 -3.22 3.30 -0.96
CA ILE A 11 -3.55 2.05 -1.63
C ILE A 11 -5.06 1.81 -1.49
N ARG A 12 -5.75 1.68 -2.62
CA ARG A 12 -7.16 1.33 -2.68
C ARG A 12 -7.32 -0.16 -2.93
N TYR A 13 -8.08 -0.82 -2.07
CA TYR A 13 -8.46 -2.22 -2.28
C TYR A 13 -9.82 -2.34 -2.99
N PRO A 14 -10.07 -3.44 -3.73
CA PRO A 14 -11.34 -3.66 -4.43
C PRO A 14 -12.58 -3.71 -3.51
N ASN A 15 -12.39 -4.06 -2.24
CA ASN A 15 -13.45 -4.11 -1.23
C ASN A 15 -13.87 -2.71 -0.70
N GLY A 16 -13.29 -1.63 -1.23
CA GLY A 16 -13.57 -0.26 -0.78
C GLY A 16 -12.83 0.15 0.49
N SER A 17 -11.84 -0.63 0.94
CA SER A 17 -10.92 -0.23 2.00
C SER A 17 -9.72 0.55 1.46
N TYR A 18 -9.16 1.39 2.32
CA TYR A 18 -8.02 2.25 2.01
C TYR A 18 -6.91 2.02 3.02
N LEU A 19 -5.67 1.94 2.53
CA LEU A 19 -4.47 1.99 3.35
C LEU A 19 -3.72 3.28 3.01
N VAL A 20 -3.51 4.13 4.00
CA VAL A 20 -2.74 5.36 3.87
C VAL A 20 -1.42 5.17 4.61
N VAL A 21 -0.32 5.37 3.90
CA VAL A 21 1.04 5.25 4.43
C VAL A 21 1.69 6.62 4.33
N LYS A 22 1.88 7.28 5.48
CA LYS A 22 2.64 8.53 5.56
C LYS A 22 4.12 8.21 5.57
N CYS A 23 4.81 8.62 4.52
CA CYS A 23 6.24 8.37 4.38
C CYS A 23 6.89 9.41 3.46
N ASP A 24 8.21 9.50 3.57
CA ASP A 24 9.03 10.32 2.67
C ASP A 24 9.07 9.68 1.28
N GLU A 25 9.25 10.50 0.23
CA GLU A 25 9.30 10.03 -1.16
C GLU A 25 10.32 8.90 -1.39
N ASP A 26 11.48 8.96 -0.74
CA ASP A 26 12.50 7.91 -0.87
C ASP A 26 12.02 6.57 -0.33
N VAL A 27 11.32 6.57 0.81
CA VAL A 27 10.74 5.36 1.42
C VAL A 27 9.60 4.82 0.55
N ALA A 28 8.74 5.71 0.04
CA ALA A 28 7.67 5.33 -0.86
C ALA A 28 8.21 4.65 -2.14
N ARG A 29 9.29 5.21 -2.70
CA ARG A 29 9.94 4.71 -3.92
C ARG A 29 10.74 3.43 -3.70
N GLU A 30 11.19 3.13 -2.49
CA GLU A 30 11.86 1.86 -2.21
C GLU A 30 10.86 0.73 -1.93
N LEU A 31 9.77 1.04 -1.20
CA LEU A 31 8.81 0.02 -0.74
C LEU A 31 7.66 -0.25 -1.71
N TYR A 32 7.12 0.78 -2.37
CA TYR A 32 5.86 0.66 -3.13
C TYR A 32 6.02 0.86 -4.63
N PHE A 33 6.95 1.71 -5.03
CA PHE A 33 7.34 1.83 -6.43
C PHE A 33 8.58 0.97 -6.61
N ALA A 34 8.70 0.19 -7.69
CA ALA A 34 9.93 -0.55 -7.90
C ALA A 34 11.07 0.47 -8.14
N PRO A 35 12.26 0.29 -7.56
CA PRO A 35 13.41 1.05 -8.02
C PRO A 35 13.60 0.73 -9.51
N GLU A 36 13.49 1.75 -10.38
CA GLU A 36 13.71 1.60 -11.82
C GLU A 36 15.14 1.09 -12.12
N GLU A 37 16.05 1.24 -11.16
CA GLU A 37 17.42 0.76 -11.20
C GLU A 37 17.70 -0.19 -10.02
N ILE A 38 17.82 -1.49 -10.30
CA ILE A 38 18.32 -2.46 -9.32
C ILE A 38 19.83 -2.26 -9.21
N GLU A 39 20.32 -1.88 -8.02
CA GLU A 39 21.76 -1.80 -7.79
C GLU A 39 22.36 -3.21 -7.64
N TYR A 40 22.78 -3.78 -8.77
CA TYR A 40 23.48 -5.05 -8.75
C TYR A 40 24.85 -4.89 -8.08
N ASN A 41 25.16 -5.78 -7.14
CA ASN A 41 26.50 -5.86 -6.53
C ASN A 41 27.60 -6.08 -7.60
N ILE A 42 27.25 -6.76 -8.70
CA ILE A 42 28.15 -6.97 -9.84
C ILE A 42 27.78 -5.98 -10.96
N LYS A 43 28.43 -4.81 -10.95
CA LYS A 43 28.20 -3.74 -11.93
C LYS A 43 28.86 -4.00 -13.29
N SER A 44 29.78 -4.96 -13.39
CA SER A 44 30.52 -5.26 -14.62
C SER A 44 29.83 -6.31 -15.48
N PRO A 45 29.44 -5.98 -16.74
CA PRO A 45 28.87 -6.95 -17.67
C PRO A 45 29.82 -8.12 -17.98
N ALA A 46 31.13 -7.87 -17.97
CA ALA A 46 32.13 -8.91 -18.21
C ALA A 46 32.20 -9.92 -17.05
N ALA A 47 32.13 -9.43 -15.80
CA ALA A 47 32.13 -10.29 -14.62
C ALA A 47 30.88 -11.20 -14.61
N PHE A 48 29.70 -10.67 -14.94
CA PHE A 48 28.48 -11.45 -15.04
C PHE A 48 28.59 -12.57 -16.09
N ARG A 49 29.14 -12.26 -17.28
CA ARG A 49 29.35 -13.24 -18.35
C ARG A 49 30.34 -14.34 -17.95
N ILE A 50 31.42 -13.99 -17.25
CA ILE A 50 32.40 -14.98 -16.77
C ILE A 50 31.77 -15.89 -15.72
N ILE A 51 31.01 -15.35 -14.76
CA ILE A 51 30.33 -16.16 -13.74
C ILE A 51 29.33 -17.12 -14.40
N GLY A 52 28.56 -16.65 -15.39
CA GLY A 52 27.66 -17.52 -16.14
C GLY A 52 28.39 -18.63 -16.91
N LEU A 53 29.53 -18.31 -17.53
CA LEU A 53 30.35 -19.28 -18.26
C LEU A 53 30.95 -20.33 -17.32
N VAL A 54 31.52 -19.89 -16.20
CA VAL A 54 32.09 -20.80 -15.18
C VAL A 54 31.00 -21.70 -14.59
N GLY A 55 29.83 -21.16 -14.28
CA GLY A 55 28.69 -21.94 -13.79
C GLY A 55 28.23 -22.99 -14.79
N THR A 56 28.13 -22.63 -16.07
CA THR A 56 27.72 -23.57 -17.13
C THR A 56 28.75 -24.69 -17.32
N LEU A 57 30.05 -24.37 -17.29
CA LEU A 57 31.12 -25.38 -17.37
C LEU A 57 31.11 -26.31 -16.16
N MET A 58 30.98 -25.77 -14.94
CA MET A 58 30.88 -26.60 -13.73
C MET A 58 29.67 -27.54 -13.78
N LEU A 59 28.53 -27.07 -14.28
CA LEU A 59 27.33 -27.90 -14.42
C LEU A 59 27.56 -29.03 -15.42
N MET A 60 28.06 -28.72 -16.63
CA MET A 60 28.34 -29.74 -17.65
C MET A 60 29.35 -30.79 -17.18
N LEU A 61 30.48 -30.35 -16.59
CA LEU A 61 31.50 -31.25 -16.07
C LEU A 61 30.97 -32.09 -14.90
N GLY A 62 30.13 -31.50 -14.03
CA GLY A 62 29.48 -32.20 -12.93
C GLY A 62 28.57 -33.32 -13.42
N VAL A 63 27.76 -33.08 -14.45
CA VAL A 63 26.87 -34.11 -15.04
C VAL A 63 27.68 -35.24 -15.67
N ILE A 64 28.74 -34.93 -16.42
CA ILE A 64 29.61 -35.95 -17.03
C ILE A 64 30.29 -36.80 -15.96
N ALA A 65 30.83 -36.17 -14.90
CA ALA A 65 31.47 -36.87 -13.80
C ALA A 65 30.49 -37.78 -13.05
N LEU A 66 29.25 -37.32 -12.83
CA LEU A 66 28.19 -38.09 -12.16
C LEU A 66 27.72 -39.29 -12.99
N ALA A 67 27.63 -39.14 -14.31
CA ALA A 67 27.25 -40.21 -15.23
C ALA A 67 28.26 -41.38 -15.21
N ASN A 68 29.54 -41.08 -14.97
CA ASN A 68 30.61 -42.08 -14.86
C ASN A 68 30.88 -42.54 -13.41
N ALA A 69 30.16 -42.01 -12.43
CA ALA A 69 30.37 -42.33 -11.03
C ALA A 69 29.75 -43.69 -10.64
N ARG A 70 30.28 -44.30 -9.58
CA ARG A 70 29.70 -45.51 -8.97
C ARG A 70 28.32 -45.19 -8.38
N LEU A 71 27.44 -46.21 -8.34
CA LEU A 71 26.06 -46.08 -7.84
C LEU A 71 25.96 -45.49 -6.42
N GLU A 72 26.91 -45.82 -5.53
CA GLU A 72 26.96 -45.28 -4.17
C GLU A 72 27.02 -43.75 -4.16
N LEU A 73 27.82 -43.15 -5.07
CA LEU A 73 27.97 -41.69 -5.16
C LEU A 73 26.75 -41.04 -5.81
N GLN A 74 26.09 -41.72 -6.75
CA GLN A 74 24.86 -41.22 -7.37
C GLN A 74 23.71 -41.11 -6.36
N PHE A 75 23.54 -42.10 -5.48
CA PHE A 75 22.56 -42.04 -4.41
C PHE A 75 22.88 -40.96 -3.37
N ALA A 76 24.16 -40.77 -3.03
CA ALA A 76 24.57 -39.69 -2.14
C ALA A 76 24.21 -38.31 -2.73
N TRP A 77 24.45 -38.10 -4.02
CA TRP A 77 24.09 -36.85 -4.70
C TRP A 77 22.57 -36.64 -4.78
N ALA A 78 21.81 -37.69 -5.12
CA ALA A 78 20.35 -37.65 -5.12
C ALA A 78 19.78 -37.34 -3.72
N GLY A 79 20.35 -37.94 -2.68
CA GLY A 79 20.00 -37.65 -1.29
C GLY A 79 20.27 -36.20 -0.90
N ALA A 80 21.44 -35.66 -1.25
CA ALA A 80 21.77 -34.26 -1.04
C ALA A 80 20.80 -33.32 -1.77
N TYR A 81 20.41 -33.65 -3.00
CA TYR A 81 19.42 -32.88 -3.77
C TYR A 81 18.03 -32.89 -3.10
N ILE A 82 17.60 -34.03 -2.55
CA ILE A 82 16.34 -34.11 -1.81
C ILE A 82 16.41 -33.26 -0.54
N LEU A 83 17.50 -33.34 0.22
CA LEU A 83 17.68 -32.57 1.46
C LEU A 83 17.67 -31.05 1.20
N ILE A 84 18.38 -30.57 0.17
CA ILE A 84 18.36 -29.14 -0.16
C ILE A 84 16.97 -28.67 -0.60
N ASN A 85 16.21 -29.49 -1.34
CA ASN A 85 14.83 -29.15 -1.71
C ASN A 85 13.90 -29.08 -0.50
N ILE A 86 14.04 -30.01 0.46
CA ILE A 86 13.29 -29.95 1.72
C ILE A 86 13.64 -28.66 2.48
N ALA A 87 14.92 -28.27 2.51
CA ALA A 87 15.34 -27.02 3.14
C ALA A 87 14.75 -25.78 2.44
N GLN A 88 14.69 -25.77 1.11
CA GLN A 88 14.06 -24.70 0.33
C GLN A 88 12.56 -24.60 0.61
N TRP A 89 11.84 -25.72 0.65
CA TRP A 89 10.42 -25.72 1.03
C TRP A 89 10.18 -25.28 2.46
N THR A 90 11.06 -25.68 3.38
CA THR A 90 11.01 -25.22 4.78
C THR A 90 11.21 -23.71 4.87
N ALA A 91 12.16 -23.17 4.10
CA ALA A 91 12.39 -21.74 4.03
C ALA A 91 11.18 -20.99 3.44
N ALA A 92 10.54 -21.55 2.40
CA ALA A 92 9.34 -20.98 1.80
C ALA A 92 8.08 -21.09 2.69
N ALA A 93 8.05 -22.06 3.60
CA ALA A 93 6.97 -22.25 4.57
C ALA A 93 7.10 -21.33 5.81
N LEU A 94 8.24 -20.64 5.97
CA LEU A 94 8.38 -19.64 7.03
C LEU A 94 7.42 -18.48 6.79
N PRO A 95 6.87 -17.88 7.87
CA PRO A 95 5.94 -16.78 7.74
C PRO A 95 6.63 -15.59 7.07
N SER A 96 5.92 -14.93 6.15
CA SER A 96 6.44 -13.81 5.36
C SER A 96 7.09 -12.72 6.22
N ARG A 97 6.63 -12.52 7.46
CA ARG A 97 7.19 -11.56 8.42
C ARG A 97 8.66 -11.81 8.79
N MET A 98 9.19 -13.02 8.60
CA MET A 98 10.60 -13.34 8.87
C MET A 98 11.52 -13.04 7.68
N HIS A 99 10.97 -12.90 6.48
CA HIS A 99 11.78 -12.63 5.28
C HIS A 99 12.12 -11.14 5.12
N TRP A 100 11.37 -10.26 5.77
CA TRP A 100 11.54 -8.82 5.67
C TRP A 100 12.18 -8.28 6.95
N ASP A 101 13.43 -7.86 6.84
CA ASP A 101 14.06 -7.05 7.89
C ASP A 101 13.64 -5.58 7.68
N LEU A 102 12.73 -5.12 8.52
CA LEU A 102 12.25 -3.72 8.53
C LEU A 102 12.95 -2.90 9.61
N SER A 103 14.07 -3.38 10.18
CA SER A 103 14.80 -2.68 11.25
C SER A 103 15.37 -1.33 10.82
N CYS A 104 15.52 -1.09 9.52
CA CYS A 104 15.91 0.20 8.95
C CYS A 104 14.80 1.25 8.94
N TYR A 105 13.53 0.88 9.20
CA TYR A 105 12.38 1.79 9.17
C TYR A 105 11.79 2.02 10.57
N ASP A 106 11.51 3.28 10.91
CA ASP A 106 10.73 3.65 12.11
C ASP A 106 9.24 3.61 11.78
N VAL A 107 8.60 2.46 12.04
CA VAL A 107 7.18 2.24 11.75
C VAL A 107 6.33 2.75 12.91
N LYS A 108 5.54 3.79 12.66
CA LYS A 108 4.57 4.35 13.62
C LYS A 108 3.15 4.14 13.12
N GLU A 109 2.36 3.41 13.91
CA GLU A 109 0.96 3.18 13.59
C GLU A 109 0.12 4.43 13.92
N GLN A 110 -0.77 4.80 12.99
CA GLN A 110 -1.70 5.91 13.16
C GLN A 110 -3.12 5.37 13.21
N GLY A 111 -3.89 5.84 14.20
CA GLY A 111 -5.27 5.43 14.43
C GLY A 111 -6.25 6.57 14.15
N VAL A 112 -7.53 6.23 14.09
CA VAL A 112 -8.64 7.19 14.09
C VAL A 112 -9.54 6.90 15.28
N VAL A 113 -10.11 7.93 15.89
CA VAL A 113 -11.17 7.78 16.90
C VAL A 113 -12.34 6.99 16.30
N GLY A 114 -12.83 5.98 17.03
CA GLY A 114 -13.85 5.04 16.52
C GLY A 114 -13.29 3.84 15.74
N GLY A 115 -11.96 3.74 15.58
CA GLY A 115 -11.28 2.57 15.05
C GLY A 115 -11.23 2.49 13.50
N PRO A 116 -10.56 1.44 12.98
CA PRO A 116 -10.29 1.30 11.55
C PRO A 116 -11.51 0.82 10.73
N LYS A 117 -12.56 0.31 11.39
CA LYS A 117 -13.73 -0.25 10.72
C LYS A 117 -14.66 0.88 10.26
N ASN A 118 -15.12 0.77 9.02
CA ASN A 118 -16.04 1.72 8.41
C ASN A 118 -17.25 0.97 7.84
N PRO A 119 -18.50 1.35 8.18
CA PRO A 119 -19.70 0.74 7.62
C PRO A 119 -19.94 1.10 6.15
N ASN A 120 -19.46 2.25 5.68
CA ASN A 120 -19.75 2.77 4.34
C ASN A 120 -18.48 3.20 3.61
N PHE A 121 -18.50 3.13 2.27
CA PHE A 121 -17.41 3.59 1.40
C PHE A 121 -17.06 5.07 1.64
N THR A 122 -18.07 5.93 1.76
CA THR A 122 -17.90 7.38 1.96
C THR A 122 -17.19 7.69 3.29
N GLU A 123 -17.39 6.87 4.32
CA GLU A 123 -16.69 7.01 5.60
C GLU A 123 -15.23 6.55 5.51
N ALA A 124 -14.97 5.46 4.80
CA ALA A 124 -13.60 5.00 4.55
C ALA A 124 -12.82 6.02 3.71
N LEU A 125 -13.47 6.61 2.69
CA LEU A 125 -12.89 7.66 1.86
C LEU A 125 -12.65 8.95 2.65
N TRP A 126 -13.60 9.35 3.50
CA TRP A 126 -13.43 10.50 4.40
C TRP A 126 -12.21 10.34 5.30
N LYS A 127 -12.08 9.21 6.00
CA LYS A 127 -10.93 8.95 6.86
C LYS A 127 -9.62 9.00 6.07
N ALA A 128 -9.58 8.44 4.86
CA ALA A 128 -8.40 8.53 4.00
C ALA A 128 -8.06 9.99 3.65
N ILE A 129 -9.05 10.81 3.26
CA ILE A 129 -8.85 12.25 2.95
C ILE A 129 -8.41 13.03 4.19
N MET A 130 -8.95 12.70 5.37
CA MET A 130 -8.56 13.30 6.64
C MET A 130 -7.06 13.08 6.94
N PHE A 131 -6.54 11.89 6.65
CA PHE A 131 -5.12 11.60 6.80
C PHE A 131 -4.25 12.33 5.77
N THR A 132 -4.66 12.33 4.49
CA THR A 132 -3.86 12.87 3.39
C THR A 132 -3.99 14.38 3.21
N LYS A 133 -5.01 15.01 3.80
CA LYS A 133 -5.31 16.45 3.69
C LYS A 133 -5.49 16.96 2.25
N SER A 134 -5.78 16.05 1.33
CA SER A 134 -5.79 16.29 -0.11
C SER A 134 -6.75 15.33 -0.80
N THR A 135 -7.46 15.81 -1.82
CA THR A 135 -8.36 15.00 -2.66
C THR A 135 -7.82 14.77 -4.06
N ARG A 136 -6.64 15.30 -4.38
CA ARG A 136 -6.03 15.20 -5.72
C ARG A 136 -5.81 13.75 -6.15
N TRP A 137 -5.40 12.89 -5.22
CA TRP A 137 -5.20 11.46 -5.46
C TRP A 137 -6.51 10.75 -5.79
N VAL A 138 -7.66 11.21 -5.25
CA VAL A 138 -8.99 10.64 -5.54
C VAL A 138 -9.34 10.87 -7.00
N LYS A 139 -9.12 12.09 -7.50
CA LYS A 139 -9.39 12.48 -8.88
C LYS A 139 -8.45 11.79 -9.86
N ASN A 140 -7.15 11.80 -9.57
CA ASN A 140 -6.13 11.18 -10.42
C ASN A 140 -6.27 9.66 -10.46
N GLY A 141 -6.55 9.03 -9.31
CA GLY A 141 -6.71 7.58 -9.17
C GLY A 141 -8.10 7.05 -9.51
N LYS A 142 -9.03 7.91 -9.96
CA LYS A 142 -10.45 7.56 -10.22
C LYS A 142 -11.06 6.77 -9.05
N ALA A 143 -10.73 7.17 -7.82
CA ALA A 143 -11.14 6.47 -6.62
C ALA A 143 -12.65 6.64 -6.34
N ALA A 144 -13.21 7.79 -6.72
CA ALA A 144 -14.64 8.09 -6.69
C ALA A 144 -15.21 8.32 -8.11
N PRO A 145 -16.51 8.12 -8.33
CA PRO A 145 -17.18 8.50 -9.58
C PRO A 145 -17.00 9.98 -9.91
N GLN A 146 -16.83 10.30 -11.19
CA GLN A 146 -16.70 11.68 -11.68
C GLN A 146 -18.09 12.27 -11.94
N THR A 147 -18.81 12.62 -10.88
CA THR A 147 -20.10 13.32 -10.95
C THR A 147 -20.02 14.65 -10.21
N GLU A 148 -20.89 15.60 -10.56
CA GLU A 148 -20.96 16.92 -9.92
C GLU A 148 -21.15 16.82 -8.41
N THR A 149 -22.00 15.91 -7.95
CA THR A 149 -22.20 15.61 -6.53
C THR A 149 -20.91 15.19 -5.83
N TRP A 150 -20.11 14.33 -6.47
CA TRP A 150 -18.83 13.89 -5.93
C TRP A 150 -17.79 14.99 -5.93
N ASP A 151 -17.78 15.86 -6.94
CA ASP A 151 -16.86 17.00 -6.98
C ASP A 151 -17.15 18.03 -5.86
N LEU A 152 -18.43 18.31 -5.59
CA LEU A 152 -18.85 19.15 -4.47
C LEU A 152 -18.49 18.52 -3.12
N TRP A 153 -18.83 17.24 -2.94
CA TRP A 153 -18.52 16.51 -1.72
C TRP A 153 -17.01 16.44 -1.44
N LEU A 154 -16.18 16.20 -2.47
CA LEU A 154 -14.73 16.17 -2.34
C LEU A 154 -14.16 17.54 -1.94
N ARG A 155 -14.74 18.63 -2.45
CA ARG A 155 -14.32 19.98 -2.07
C ARG A 155 -14.60 20.24 -0.59
N GLU A 156 -15.82 19.95 -0.13
CA GLU A 156 -16.20 20.10 1.29
C GLU A 156 -15.36 19.21 2.20
N ALA A 157 -15.10 17.97 1.79
CA ALA A 157 -14.22 17.05 2.49
C ALA A 157 -12.79 17.63 2.60
N GLN A 158 -12.27 18.23 1.53
CA GLN A 158 -10.93 18.79 1.56
C GLN A 158 -10.82 19.97 2.53
N GLU A 159 -11.79 20.88 2.51
CA GLU A 159 -11.84 22.06 3.39
C GLU A 159 -11.84 21.61 4.86
N LYS A 160 -12.77 20.71 5.22
CA LYS A 160 -12.83 20.13 6.57
C LYS A 160 -11.56 19.38 6.95
N ALA A 161 -10.97 18.63 6.02
CA ALA A 161 -9.73 17.92 6.30
C ALA A 161 -8.59 18.89 6.63
N GLN A 162 -8.50 20.05 5.97
CA GLN A 162 -7.46 21.05 6.24
C GLN A 162 -7.58 21.68 7.63
N ASP A 163 -8.80 21.85 8.14
CA ASP A 163 -9.05 22.42 9.47
C ASP A 163 -8.72 21.45 10.62
N ILE A 164 -8.70 20.13 10.35
CA ILE A 164 -8.38 19.12 11.36
C ILE A 164 -6.89 19.13 11.70
N GLN A 165 -6.56 19.49 12.94
CA GLN A 165 -5.21 19.36 13.49
C GLN A 165 -4.89 17.93 13.92
N GLU A 166 -3.59 17.59 13.92
CA GLU A 166 -3.11 16.31 14.47
C GLU A 166 -3.46 16.21 15.95
N SER A 167 -4.35 15.29 16.29
CA SER A 167 -4.73 15.01 17.67
C SER A 167 -3.73 14.07 18.36
N LYS A 168 -3.73 14.16 19.70
CA LYS A 168 -2.66 13.72 20.61
C LYS A 168 -2.26 12.25 20.45
N CYS A 169 -1.05 11.94 20.89
CA CYS A 169 -0.56 10.58 21.05
C CYS A 169 -1.41 9.85 22.11
N ASP A 170 -2.23 8.89 21.70
CA ASP A 170 -3.17 8.16 22.54
C ASP A 170 -3.11 6.64 22.24
N THR A 171 -3.88 5.85 22.98
CA THR A 171 -3.92 4.40 22.85
C THR A 171 -4.66 4.00 21.58
N LEU A 172 -3.99 3.24 20.70
CA LEU A 172 -4.57 2.75 19.46
C LEU A 172 -5.62 1.67 19.74
N THR A 173 -6.79 1.82 19.12
CA THR A 173 -7.84 0.80 19.12
C THR A 173 -7.52 -0.24 18.04
N ASP A 174 -7.23 -1.48 18.46
CA ASP A 174 -6.92 -2.63 17.58
C ASP A 174 -5.66 -2.46 16.70
N PRO A 175 -4.45 -2.35 17.30
CA PRO A 175 -3.22 -2.14 16.56
C PRO A 175 -2.78 -3.39 15.80
N ALA A 176 -2.57 -3.24 14.49
CA ALA A 176 -2.16 -4.30 13.59
C ALA A 176 -0.67 -4.67 13.76
N TRP A 177 0.18 -3.69 14.10
CA TRP A 177 1.64 -3.91 14.12
C TRP A 177 2.13 -4.58 15.41
N THR A 178 1.45 -4.36 16.53
CA THR A 178 1.84 -4.89 17.84
C THR A 178 1.16 -6.22 18.18
N ASN A 179 0.60 -6.92 17.19
CA ASN A 179 -0.21 -8.13 17.37
C ASN A 179 -1.32 -7.92 18.42
N GLY A 180 -2.04 -6.80 18.36
CA GLY A 180 -3.13 -6.48 19.27
C GLY A 180 -2.72 -6.06 20.68
N LYS A 181 -1.42 -5.90 20.98
CA LYS A 181 -0.98 -5.30 22.25
C LYS A 181 -1.21 -3.80 22.22
N ALA A 182 -1.78 -3.22 23.28
CA ALA A 182 -2.00 -1.79 23.39
C ALA A 182 -0.72 -1.01 23.02
N ALA A 183 -0.82 -0.22 21.95
CA ALA A 183 0.26 0.58 21.40
C ALA A 183 -0.13 2.05 21.46
N LYS A 184 0.83 2.92 21.77
CA LYS A 184 0.62 4.37 21.67
C LYS A 184 0.91 4.79 20.24
N GLY A 185 0.01 5.57 19.66
CA GLY A 185 0.15 6.10 18.31
C GLY A 185 -0.55 7.43 18.15
N THR A 186 -0.37 8.06 17.00
CA THR A 186 -1.09 9.30 16.68
C THR A 186 -2.53 8.94 16.36
N VAL A 187 -3.49 9.45 17.13
CA VAL A 187 -4.91 9.22 16.91
C VAL A 187 -5.52 10.47 16.32
N TRP A 188 -6.14 10.35 15.15
CA TRP A 188 -6.83 11.44 14.47
C TRP A 188 -8.29 11.50 14.92
N GLU A 189 -8.71 12.69 15.33
CA GLU A 189 -10.05 13.01 15.78
C GLU A 189 -10.66 14.03 14.84
N ASP A 190 -11.90 13.78 14.45
CA ASP A 190 -12.72 14.76 13.74
C ASP A 190 -13.46 15.61 14.79
N PRO A 191 -13.06 16.87 15.02
CA PRO A 191 -13.64 17.72 16.05
C PRO A 191 -15.10 18.09 15.76
N GLU A 192 -15.54 18.01 14.50
CA GLU A 192 -16.91 18.34 14.10
C GLU A 192 -17.82 17.10 13.98
N HIS A 193 -17.26 15.89 14.11
CA HIS A 193 -17.95 14.63 13.80
C HIS A 193 -18.73 14.73 12.48
N TRP A 194 -18.07 15.23 11.43
CA TRP A 194 -18.72 15.37 10.14
C TRP A 194 -19.18 14.00 9.65
N LYS A 195 -20.44 13.92 9.24
CA LYS A 195 -21.05 12.67 8.78
C LYS A 195 -20.99 12.60 7.26
N PRO A 196 -19.99 11.91 6.69
CA PRO A 196 -19.70 11.99 5.26
C PRO A 196 -20.82 11.39 4.40
N LYS A 197 -21.52 10.37 4.90
CA LYS A 197 -22.64 9.76 4.19
C LYS A 197 -23.84 10.69 4.09
N GLU A 198 -24.25 11.29 5.21
CA GLU A 198 -25.39 12.21 5.25
C GLU A 198 -25.13 13.45 4.38
N ALA A 199 -23.89 13.94 4.36
CA ALA A 199 -23.48 15.04 3.47
C ALA A 199 -23.61 14.65 1.98
N TRP A 200 -23.18 13.45 1.60
CA TRP A 200 -23.31 12.99 0.21
C TRP A 200 -24.77 12.77 -0.19
N ASP A 201 -25.59 12.17 0.68
CA ASP A 201 -27.01 11.93 0.44
C ASP A 201 -27.77 13.26 0.25
N GLY A 202 -27.45 14.29 1.04
CA GLY A 202 -27.99 15.64 0.90
C GLY A 202 -27.68 16.26 -0.47
N LEU A 203 -26.41 16.29 -0.84
CA LEU A 203 -25.96 16.84 -2.14
C LEU A 203 -26.56 16.08 -3.32
N ASN A 204 -26.68 14.75 -3.23
CA ASN A 204 -27.30 13.95 -4.28
C ASN A 204 -28.77 14.30 -4.44
N ASN A 205 -29.50 14.54 -3.35
CA ASN A 205 -30.90 14.95 -3.42
C ASN A 205 -31.05 16.34 -4.06
N GLU A 206 -30.22 17.30 -3.67
CA GLU A 206 -30.23 18.66 -4.25
C GLU A 206 -29.95 18.67 -5.76
N VAL A 207 -28.93 17.93 -6.20
CA VAL A 207 -28.59 17.82 -7.63
C VAL A 207 -29.73 17.17 -8.41
N ASN A 208 -30.34 16.11 -7.87
CA ASN A 208 -31.48 15.45 -8.49
C ASN A 208 -32.72 16.36 -8.56
N GLU A 209 -32.95 17.21 -7.57
CA GLU A 209 -34.02 18.21 -7.59
C GLU A 209 -33.76 19.31 -8.62
N ALA A 210 -32.54 19.85 -8.68
CA ALA A 210 -32.14 20.83 -9.68
C ALA A 210 -32.31 20.30 -11.11
N GLN A 211 -31.94 19.03 -11.35
CA GLN A 211 -32.14 18.37 -12.65
C GLN A 211 -33.62 18.22 -13.00
N LYS A 212 -34.48 17.87 -12.03
CA LYS A 212 -35.94 17.78 -12.25
C LYS A 212 -36.55 19.14 -12.58
N ILE A 213 -36.09 20.22 -11.97
CA ILE A 213 -36.55 21.58 -12.25
C ILE A 213 -36.14 21.99 -13.67
N ASN A 214 -34.87 21.75 -14.03
CA ASN A 214 -34.34 22.06 -15.36
C ASN A 214 -35.03 21.25 -16.47
N ALA A 215 -35.39 19.99 -16.20
CA ALA A 215 -36.18 19.16 -17.11
C ALA A 215 -37.63 19.64 -17.29
N LYS A 216 -38.21 20.33 -16.29
CA LYS A 216 -39.58 20.90 -16.36
C LYS A 216 -39.65 22.26 -17.05
N HIS A 217 -38.53 22.99 -17.14
CA HIS A 217 -38.43 24.27 -17.86
C HIS A 217 -37.18 24.23 -18.76
N PRO A 218 -37.23 23.50 -19.91
CA PRO A 218 -36.16 23.60 -20.88
C PRO A 218 -36.10 25.05 -21.34
N MET A 219 -34.99 25.73 -21.08
CA MET A 219 -34.76 27.09 -21.57
C MET A 219 -35.08 27.13 -23.07
N GLN A 220 -36.09 27.91 -23.43
CA GLN A 220 -36.35 28.27 -24.82
C GLN A 220 -35.12 29.01 -25.31
N ALA A 221 -34.30 28.33 -26.11
CA ALA A 221 -33.17 28.95 -26.80
C ALA A 221 -33.74 30.02 -27.77
N VAL A 222 -33.37 31.28 -27.50
CA VAL A 222 -33.49 32.41 -28.42
C VAL A 222 -32.14 32.61 -29.10
#